data_AF-A0A7J4T8A5-F1
#
_entry.id   AF-A0A7J4T8A5-F1
#
_cell.length_a   1.000
_cell.length_b   1.000
_cell.length_c   1.000
_cell.angle_alpha   90.00
_cell.angle_beta   90.00
_cell.angle_gamma   90.00
#
_symmetry.space_group_name_H-M   'P 1'
#
loop_
_entity.id
_entity.type
_entity.pdbx_description
1 polymer ?
#
loop_
_entity_poly.entity_id
_entity_poly.type
_entity_poly.pdbx_seq_one_letter_code
_entity_poly.pdbx_strand_id
1 'polypeptide(L)'
;MVTNAARTWRIIARIDDEIIVKQAPTVEKAIRSARNAVCQRLCDSAGIEYELGWWKGIRHKARRDFVDNFLGRPLLVQIDDTVEVELHEVPYEVYSTEQVKLTFRKMTLMTVDNIDAWGNLHWGEGEDEKFQLLGQKLPIPKHLTPTKGLEEEEVIAISDAQTCVEICPSCNETIPFGTIILITENYRLLPAQCCGNMIWSKEDDSIINEDMN
;
A
#
# COMPACT_ATOMS: atom_id res chain seq x y z
N MET A 1 52.76 2.47 11.86
CA MET A 1 52.07 2.05 10.62
C MET A 1 50.60 2.39 10.80
N VAL A 2 50.10 3.40 10.08
CA VAL A 2 48.66 3.69 10.08
C VAL A 2 48.02 2.67 9.16
N THR A 3 47.39 1.65 9.73
CA THR A 3 46.50 0.78 8.97
C THR A 3 45.44 1.68 8.35
N ASN A 4 45.40 1.76 7.01
CA ASN A 4 44.28 2.39 6.32
C ASN A 4 43.01 1.65 6.76
N ALA A 5 42.27 2.22 7.70
CA ALA A 5 41.04 1.65 8.20
C ALA A 5 40.08 1.52 7.02
N ALA A 6 39.68 0.30 6.71
CA ALA A 6 38.70 0.06 5.67
C ALA A 6 37.41 0.80 6.05
N ARG A 7 36.89 1.58 5.11
CA ARG A 7 35.65 2.35 5.27
C ARG A 7 34.47 1.60 4.69
N THR A 8 33.31 1.78 5.28
CA THR A 8 32.05 1.18 4.85
C THR A 8 30.93 2.20 4.92
N TRP A 9 29.92 2.03 4.07
CA TRP A 9 28.69 2.81 4.17
C TRP A 9 27.78 2.18 5.19
N ARG A 10 27.34 2.97 6.17
CA ARG A 10 26.40 2.58 7.21
C ARG A 10 25.07 3.29 7.02
N ILE A 11 23.98 2.57 7.23
CA ILE A 11 22.63 3.11 7.28
C ILE A 11 21.99 2.59 8.55
N ILE A 12 21.34 3.50 9.26
CA ILE A 12 20.54 3.19 10.43
C ILE A 12 19.08 3.41 10.05
N ALA A 13 18.23 2.48 10.44
CA ALA A 13 16.78 2.64 10.36
C ALA A 13 16.19 2.48 11.76
N ARG A 14 15.08 3.14 12.02
CA ARG A 14 14.33 3.00 13.26
C ARG A 14 12.90 2.60 12.96
N ILE A 15 12.43 1.56 13.63
CA ILE A 15 11.04 1.09 13.56
C ILE A 15 10.62 0.81 14.99
N ASP A 16 9.60 1.50 15.47
CA ASP A 16 9.21 1.49 16.87
C ASP A 16 10.41 1.85 17.77
N ASP A 17 10.76 0.96 18.71
CA ASP A 17 11.93 1.06 19.58
C ASP A 17 13.15 0.28 19.06
N GLU A 18 13.06 -0.33 17.88
CA GLU A 18 14.14 -1.13 17.30
C GLU A 18 15.03 -0.30 16.37
N ILE A 19 16.35 -0.45 16.54
CA ILE A 19 17.36 0.16 15.68
C ILE A 19 17.99 -0.91 14.79
N ILE A 20 17.81 -0.75 13.48
CA ILE A 20 18.38 -1.64 12.47
C ILE A 20 19.61 -0.96 11.88
N VAL A 21 20.78 -1.61 12.00
CA VAL A 21 22.04 -1.12 11.42
C VAL A 21 22.47 -2.03 10.28
N LYS A 22 22.68 -1.46 9.09
CA LYS A 22 23.25 -2.17 7.94
C LYS A 22 24.48 -1.47 7.42
N GLN A 23 25.46 -2.27 7.00
CA GLN A 23 26.73 -1.79 6.49
C GLN A 23 27.11 -2.50 5.19
N ALA A 24 27.69 -1.78 4.23
CA ALA A 24 28.20 -2.36 3.00
C ALA A 24 29.30 -1.52 2.34
N PRO A 25 30.13 -2.10 1.46
CA PRO A 25 31.18 -1.36 0.75
C PRO A 25 30.68 -0.24 -0.16
N THR A 26 29.40 -0.30 -0.60
CA THR A 26 28.79 0.74 -1.42
C THR A 26 27.48 1.22 -0.80
N VAL A 27 27.19 2.51 -0.97
CA VAL A 27 25.96 3.14 -0.47
C VAL A 27 24.71 2.40 -0.96
N GLU A 28 24.68 2.02 -2.24
CA GLU A 28 23.57 1.29 -2.83
C GLU A 28 23.34 -0.06 -2.15
N LYS A 29 24.40 -0.83 -1.88
CA LYS A 29 24.28 -2.13 -1.20
C LYS A 29 23.78 -1.95 0.24
N ALA A 30 24.27 -0.91 0.93
CA ALA A 30 23.82 -0.58 2.27
C ALA A 30 22.32 -0.22 2.27
N ILE A 31 21.87 0.64 1.34
CA ILE A 31 20.45 1.03 1.19
C ILE A 31 19.59 -0.21 0.95
N ARG A 32 19.99 -1.07 0.00
CA ARG A 32 19.23 -2.28 -0.32
C ARG A 32 19.10 -3.22 0.88
N SER A 33 20.17 -3.39 1.64
CA SER A 33 20.18 -4.22 2.84
C SER A 33 19.28 -3.64 3.93
N ALA A 34 19.36 -2.32 4.14
CA ALA A 34 18.51 -1.60 5.11
C ALA A 34 17.03 -1.70 4.73
N ARG A 35 16.67 -1.43 3.47
CA ARG A 35 15.30 -1.58 2.97
C ARG A 35 14.74 -2.98 3.20
N ASN A 36 15.51 -4.02 2.87
CA ASN A 36 15.05 -5.41 3.10
C ASN A 36 14.78 -5.68 4.58
N ALA A 37 15.66 -5.23 5.47
CA ALA A 37 15.48 -5.43 6.90
C ALA A 37 14.28 -4.65 7.45
N VAL A 38 14.09 -3.41 6.99
CA VAL A 38 12.90 -2.61 7.34
C VAL A 38 11.63 -3.28 6.85
N CYS A 39 11.57 -3.70 5.58
CA CYS A 39 10.41 -4.42 5.05
C CYS A 39 10.09 -5.67 5.85
N GLN A 40 11.10 -6.50 6.14
CA GLN A 40 10.93 -7.72 6.93
C GLN A 40 10.31 -7.38 8.28
N ARG A 41 10.87 -6.41 9.01
CA ARG A 41 10.41 -6.05 10.35
C ARG A 41 8.98 -5.52 10.35
N LEU A 42 8.63 -4.67 9.38
CA LEU A 42 7.25 -4.19 9.18
C LEU A 42 6.30 -5.35 8.89
N CYS A 43 6.70 -6.28 8.01
CA CYS A 43 5.90 -7.45 7.68
C CYS A 43 5.69 -8.36 8.90
N ASP A 44 6.72 -8.57 9.71
CA ASP A 44 6.66 -9.33 10.96
C ASP A 44 5.69 -8.67 11.95
N SER A 45 5.75 -7.34 12.13
CA SER A 45 4.79 -6.58 12.97
C SER A 45 3.35 -6.73 12.47
N ALA A 46 3.15 -6.84 11.16
CA ALA A 46 1.84 -6.92 10.54
C ALA A 46 1.31 -8.36 10.36
N GLY A 47 2.09 -9.38 10.73
CA GLY A 47 1.73 -10.79 10.54
C GLY A 47 1.61 -11.19 9.07
N ILE A 48 2.42 -10.62 8.17
CA ILE A 48 2.40 -10.94 6.74
C ILE A 48 3.74 -11.53 6.30
N GLU A 49 3.70 -12.46 5.34
CA GLU A 49 4.93 -13.05 4.79
C GLU A 49 5.67 -12.04 3.90
N TYR A 50 6.97 -11.89 4.13
CA TYR A 50 7.83 -11.00 3.34
C TYR A 50 8.52 -11.74 2.18
N GLU A 51 8.32 -11.25 0.96
CA GLU A 51 9.07 -11.69 -0.22
C GLU A 51 10.34 -10.84 -0.42
N LEU A 52 11.52 -11.47 -0.42
CA LEU A 52 12.80 -10.76 -0.53
C LEU A 52 12.88 -9.86 -1.79
N GLY A 53 13.15 -8.57 -1.58
CA GLY A 53 13.29 -7.59 -2.66
C GLY A 53 11.98 -6.98 -3.16
N TRP A 54 10.91 -7.04 -2.37
CA TRP A 54 9.56 -6.58 -2.72
C TRP A 54 9.41 -5.11 -3.14
N TRP A 55 10.38 -4.27 -2.81
CA TRP A 55 10.45 -2.84 -3.16
C TRP A 55 11.12 -2.58 -4.52
N LYS A 56 11.66 -3.61 -5.19
CA LYS A 56 12.39 -3.46 -6.46
C LYS A 56 11.44 -3.27 -7.64
N GLY A 57 11.77 -2.32 -8.52
CA GLY A 57 11.05 -2.09 -9.77
C GLY A 57 10.11 -0.88 -9.71
N ILE A 58 9.82 -0.29 -10.87
CA ILE A 58 9.05 0.96 -11.00
C ILE A 58 7.64 0.84 -10.42
N ARG A 59 7.03 -0.35 -10.53
CA ARG A 59 5.68 -0.65 -10.02
C ARG A 59 5.57 -0.68 -8.50
N HIS A 60 6.70 -0.66 -7.78
CA HIS A 60 6.75 -0.74 -6.33
C HIS A 60 7.26 0.56 -5.69
N LYS A 61 7.15 1.69 -6.41
CA LYS A 61 7.54 3.01 -5.92
C LYS A 61 6.90 3.33 -4.57
N ALA A 62 5.59 3.16 -4.42
CA ALA A 62 4.89 3.45 -3.16
C ALA A 62 5.48 2.69 -1.96
N ARG A 63 5.75 1.38 -2.13
CA ARG A 63 6.39 0.55 -1.10
C ARG A 63 7.79 1.02 -0.75
N ARG A 64 8.57 1.35 -1.77
CA ARG A 64 9.93 1.84 -1.59
C ARG A 64 9.92 3.18 -0.85
N ASP A 65 9.04 4.09 -1.24
CA ASP A 65 8.92 5.41 -0.65
C ASP A 65 8.45 5.29 0.81
N PHE A 66 7.47 4.42 1.11
CA PHE A 66 7.08 4.11 2.48
C PHE A 66 8.24 3.58 3.32
N VAL A 67 9.02 2.62 2.80
CA VAL A 67 10.19 2.05 3.50
C VAL A 67 11.29 3.08 3.70
N ASP A 68 11.47 4.00 2.75
CA ASP A 68 12.48 5.05 2.80
C ASP A 68 12.21 6.06 3.93
N ASN A 69 10.95 6.22 4.37
CA ASN A 69 10.60 7.06 5.53
C ASN A 69 11.25 6.59 6.84
N PHE A 70 11.70 5.33 6.93
CA PHE A 70 12.33 4.77 8.12
C PHE A 70 13.87 4.83 8.07
N LEU A 71 14.46 5.18 6.91
CA LEU A 71 15.90 5.15 6.70
C LEU A 71 16.56 6.47 7.06
N GLY A 72 17.56 6.42 7.92
CA GLY A 72 18.48 7.53 8.15
C GLY A 72 19.44 7.76 6.99
N ARG A 73 20.18 8.87 7.06
CA ARG A 73 21.15 9.23 6.03
C ARG A 73 22.32 8.24 5.99
N PRO A 74 22.78 7.84 4.78
CA PRO A 74 23.99 7.04 4.65
C PRO A 74 25.22 7.81 5.14
N LEU A 75 26.01 7.20 6.02
CA LEU A 75 27.28 7.74 6.48
C LEU A 75 28.43 6.82 6.10
N LEU A 76 29.56 7.43 5.73
CA LEU A 76 30.80 6.70 5.50
C LEU A 76 31.59 6.66 6.82
N VAL A 77 31.77 5.46 7.36
CA VAL A 77 32.37 5.21 8.68
C VAL A 77 33.51 4.20 8.57
N GLN A 78 34.36 4.09 9.58
CA GLN A 78 35.27 2.96 9.69
C GLN A 78 34.48 1.71 10.09
N ILE A 79 34.92 0.53 9.63
CA ILE A 79 34.20 -0.73 9.87
C ILE A 79 33.97 -1.00 11.37
N ASP A 80 34.94 -0.63 12.20
CA ASP A 80 34.93 -0.90 13.65
C ASP A 80 34.41 0.28 14.49
N ASP A 81 33.96 1.37 13.86
CA ASP A 81 33.42 2.52 14.58
C ASP A 81 32.16 2.12 15.36
N THR A 82 32.03 2.61 16.59
CA THR A 82 30.82 2.48 17.39
C THR A 82 29.60 3.04 16.66
N VAL A 83 28.42 2.46 16.92
CA VAL A 83 27.16 2.95 16.34
C VAL A 83 26.66 4.13 17.16
N GLU A 84 26.76 5.32 16.59
CA GLU A 84 26.23 6.55 17.16
C GLU A 84 24.99 6.97 16.35
N VAL A 85 23.81 6.64 16.86
CA VAL A 85 22.52 6.87 16.17
C VAL A 85 22.28 8.35 15.89
N GLU A 86 22.73 9.22 16.79
CA GLU A 86 22.60 10.68 16.73
C GLU A 86 23.25 11.29 15.48
N LEU A 87 24.28 10.63 14.91
CA LEU A 87 24.95 11.10 13.71
C LEU A 87 24.16 10.84 12.41
N HIS A 88 23.20 9.90 12.43
CA HIS A 88 22.59 9.36 11.20
C HIS A 88 21.30 10.06 10.75
N GLU A 89 20.86 11.14 11.42
CA GLU A 89 19.56 11.80 11.16
C GLU A 89 18.45 10.77 10.89
N VAL A 90 18.18 9.92 11.88
CA VAL A 90 17.24 8.80 11.72
C VAL A 90 15.82 9.31 11.95
N PRO A 91 14.92 9.25 10.95
CA PRO A 91 13.54 9.65 11.12
C PRO A 91 12.82 8.73 12.11
N TYR A 92 11.86 9.29 12.84
CA TYR A 92 10.91 8.52 13.64
C TYR A 92 9.56 8.56 12.93
N GLU A 93 9.20 7.45 12.29
CA GLU A 93 7.94 7.31 11.57
C GLU A 93 6.95 6.50 12.41
N VAL A 94 5.76 7.07 12.62
CA VAL A 94 4.63 6.37 13.27
C VAL A 94 3.82 5.69 12.18
N TYR A 95 3.53 4.41 12.36
CA TYR A 95 2.78 3.62 11.41
C TYR A 95 1.78 2.72 12.12
N SER A 96 0.71 2.32 11.44
CA SER A 96 -0.23 1.31 11.91
C SER A 96 -0.02 -0.02 11.20
N THR A 97 -0.43 -1.13 11.83
CA THR A 97 -0.32 -2.46 11.20
C THR A 97 -1.16 -2.52 9.91
N GLU A 98 -2.25 -1.78 9.86
CA GLU A 98 -3.14 -1.63 8.71
C GLU A 98 -2.44 -0.92 7.55
N GLN A 99 -1.71 0.17 7.82
CA GLN A 99 -0.92 0.87 6.79
C GLN A 99 0.14 -0.03 6.16
N VAL A 100 0.79 -0.88 6.97
CA VAL A 100 1.73 -1.89 6.47
C VAL A 100 0.99 -2.91 5.61
N LYS A 101 -0.12 -3.48 6.09
CA LYS A 101 -0.92 -4.44 5.33
C LYS A 101 -1.33 -3.85 3.98
N LEU A 102 -1.82 -2.61 3.92
CA LEU A 102 -2.19 -1.94 2.66
C LEU A 102 -1.00 -1.67 1.73
N THR A 103 0.14 -1.29 2.27
CA THR A 103 1.33 -0.98 1.47
C THR A 103 1.91 -2.25 0.83
N PHE A 104 1.94 -3.34 1.60
CA PHE A 104 2.62 -4.57 1.21
C PHE A 104 1.68 -5.64 0.62
N ARG A 105 0.46 -5.82 1.14
CA ARG A 105 -0.59 -6.62 0.48
C ARG A 105 -1.19 -5.77 -0.65
N LYS A 106 -1.02 -6.22 -1.90
CA LYS A 106 -1.40 -5.44 -3.08
C LYS A 106 -2.91 -5.15 -3.12
N MET A 107 -3.28 -3.88 -3.01
CA MET A 107 -4.60 -3.39 -3.46
C MET A 107 -4.80 -3.62 -4.98
N THR A 108 -3.71 -3.72 -5.74
CA THR A 108 -3.74 -4.07 -7.18
C THR A 108 -3.99 -5.54 -7.47
N LEU A 109 -4.09 -6.40 -6.45
CA LEU A 109 -4.50 -7.80 -6.55
C LEU A 109 -5.83 -8.06 -5.84
N MET A 110 -6.59 -7.01 -5.47
CA MET A 110 -7.95 -7.22 -4.97
C MET A 110 -8.74 -7.99 -6.02
N THR A 111 -9.17 -9.18 -5.65
CA THR A 111 -10.15 -9.94 -6.41
C THR A 111 -11.51 -9.73 -5.79
N VAL A 112 -12.56 -10.02 -6.55
CA VAL A 112 -13.93 -9.89 -6.07
C VAL A 112 -14.16 -10.74 -4.82
N ASP A 113 -13.54 -11.93 -4.76
CA ASP A 113 -13.64 -12.87 -3.64
C ASP A 113 -12.98 -12.37 -2.35
N ASN A 114 -12.27 -11.24 -2.39
CA ASN A 114 -11.69 -10.63 -1.20
C ASN A 114 -12.60 -9.56 -0.59
N ILE A 115 -13.70 -9.18 -1.22
CA ILE A 115 -14.56 -8.09 -0.73
C ILE A 115 -15.89 -8.67 -0.29
N ASP A 116 -16.18 -8.53 1.01
CA ASP A 116 -17.44 -8.99 1.58
C ASP A 116 -18.59 -7.97 1.41
N ALA A 117 -19.80 -8.39 1.74
CA ALA A 117 -21.01 -7.58 1.64
C ALA A 117 -21.06 -6.37 2.60
N TRP A 118 -20.10 -6.25 3.53
CA TRP A 118 -19.98 -5.14 4.46
C TRP A 118 -18.86 -4.16 4.08
N GLY A 119 -18.22 -4.39 2.93
CA GLY A 119 -17.11 -3.57 2.44
C GLY A 119 -15.79 -3.84 3.12
N ASN A 120 -15.64 -4.99 3.78
CA ASN A 120 -14.33 -5.40 4.24
C ASN A 120 -13.59 -6.15 3.14
N LEU A 121 -12.32 -5.79 3.00
CA LEU A 121 -11.33 -6.55 2.27
C LEU A 121 -10.75 -7.62 3.20
N HIS A 122 -10.95 -8.90 2.87
CA HIS A 122 -10.47 -10.03 3.65
C HIS A 122 -9.42 -10.84 2.88
N TRP A 123 -8.44 -11.33 3.62
CA TRP A 123 -7.32 -12.10 3.09
C TRP A 123 -7.23 -13.51 3.68
N GLY A 124 -8.21 -13.86 4.51
CA GLY A 124 -8.35 -15.12 5.21
C GLY A 124 -9.68 -15.14 5.98
N GLU A 125 -9.88 -16.15 6.82
CA GLU A 125 -11.15 -16.40 7.51
C GLU A 125 -11.24 -15.71 8.88
N GLY A 126 -10.13 -15.19 9.42
CA GLY A 126 -10.08 -14.53 10.73
C GLY A 126 -10.56 -13.08 10.70
N GLU A 127 -11.13 -12.59 11.82
CA GLU A 127 -11.53 -11.17 11.96
C GLU A 127 -10.33 -10.21 11.85
N ASP A 128 -9.15 -10.59 12.35
CA ASP A 128 -7.91 -9.80 12.25
C ASP A 128 -7.33 -9.76 10.82
N GLU A 129 -7.93 -10.52 9.91
CA GLU A 129 -7.59 -10.62 8.49
C GLU A 129 -8.57 -9.85 7.59
N LYS A 130 -9.52 -9.13 8.19
CA LYS A 130 -10.47 -8.23 7.52
C LYS A 130 -10.06 -6.79 7.69
N PHE A 131 -10.44 -5.97 6.71
CA PHE A 131 -10.09 -4.56 6.69
C PHE A 131 -11.20 -3.73 6.04
N GLN A 132 -11.77 -2.79 6.78
CA GLN A 132 -12.86 -1.95 6.27
C GLN A 132 -12.35 -0.99 5.19
N LEU A 133 -12.95 -1.03 4.01
CA LEU A 133 -12.55 -0.21 2.85
C LEU A 133 -13.06 1.23 2.94
N LEU A 134 -14.11 1.51 3.72
CA LEU A 134 -14.59 2.87 3.94
C LEU A 134 -13.48 3.77 4.53
N GLY A 135 -13.27 4.94 3.93
CA GLY A 135 -12.22 5.90 4.30
C GLY A 135 -10.82 5.55 3.76
N GLN A 136 -10.70 4.52 2.91
CA GLN A 136 -9.41 4.03 2.42
C GLN A 136 -9.17 4.46 0.98
N LYS A 137 -7.90 4.72 0.65
CA LYS A 137 -7.52 5.11 -0.71
C LYS A 137 -7.34 3.90 -1.61
N LEU A 138 -8.15 3.80 -2.66
CA LEU A 138 -8.04 2.78 -3.70
C LEU A 138 -7.20 3.29 -4.87
N PRO A 139 -6.30 2.45 -5.44
CA PRO A 139 -5.60 2.79 -6.67
C PRO A 139 -6.56 2.75 -7.86
N ILE A 140 -6.65 3.86 -8.58
CA ILE A 140 -7.52 3.97 -9.76
C ILE A 140 -6.76 3.43 -10.99
N PRO A 141 -7.41 2.63 -11.87
CA PRO A 141 -6.77 2.14 -13.08
C PRO A 141 -6.24 3.27 -13.96
N LYS A 142 -4.99 3.15 -14.40
CA LYS A 142 -4.30 4.20 -15.17
C LYS A 142 -5.02 4.67 -16.44
N HIS A 143 -5.83 3.80 -17.05
CA HIS A 143 -6.59 4.14 -18.25
C HIS A 143 -7.80 5.05 -17.95
N LEU A 144 -8.21 5.15 -16.68
CA LEU A 144 -9.28 6.02 -16.20
C LEU A 144 -8.76 7.35 -15.63
N THR A 145 -7.45 7.46 -15.37
CA THR A 145 -6.79 8.63 -14.77
C THR A 145 -5.93 9.35 -15.82
N PRO A 146 -6.52 10.10 -16.77
CA PRO A 146 -5.74 10.84 -17.77
C PRO A 146 -4.99 12.02 -17.14
N THR A 147 -5.44 12.49 -15.97
CA THR A 147 -4.89 13.65 -15.25
C THR A 147 -4.07 13.20 -14.05
N LYS A 148 -2.91 13.85 -13.82
CA LYS A 148 -2.11 13.67 -12.60
C LYS A 148 -2.91 14.10 -11.37
N GLY A 149 -2.83 13.32 -10.29
CA GLY A 149 -3.49 13.59 -9.01
C GLY A 149 -4.73 12.73 -8.73
N LEU A 150 -5.18 11.90 -9.69
CA LEU A 150 -6.30 10.97 -9.53
C LEU A 150 -5.86 9.50 -9.46
N GLU A 151 -4.57 9.25 -9.22
CA GLU A 151 -4.03 7.88 -9.21
C GLU A 151 -4.55 7.04 -8.03
N GLU A 152 -5.03 7.69 -6.96
CA GLU A 152 -5.64 7.06 -5.80
C GLU A 152 -6.79 7.94 -5.28
N GLU A 153 -7.94 7.34 -4.95
CA GLU A 153 -9.07 8.06 -4.35
C GLU A 153 -9.63 7.33 -3.13
N GLU A 154 -10.11 8.11 -2.17
CA GLU A 154 -10.71 7.61 -0.93
C GLU A 154 -12.11 7.04 -1.19
N VAL A 155 -12.43 5.88 -0.60
CA VAL A 155 -13.80 5.35 -0.55
C VAL A 155 -14.61 6.19 0.43
N ILE A 156 -15.52 7.01 -0.09
CA ILE A 156 -16.36 7.91 0.70
C ILE A 156 -17.70 7.26 1.09
N ALA A 157 -18.13 6.25 0.34
CA ALA A 157 -19.37 5.52 0.63
C ALA A 157 -19.33 4.08 0.12
N ILE A 158 -20.17 3.24 0.72
CA ILE A 158 -20.46 1.87 0.30
C ILE A 158 -21.97 1.76 0.14
N SER A 159 -22.43 1.27 -1.01
CA SER A 159 -23.85 1.06 -1.28
C SER A 159 -24.13 -0.37 -1.74
N ASP A 160 -25.37 -0.82 -1.61
CA ASP A 160 -25.84 -2.03 -2.26
C ASP A 160 -25.81 -1.83 -3.78
N ALA A 161 -25.13 -2.73 -4.50
CA ALA A 161 -24.98 -2.64 -5.94
C ALA A 161 -26.31 -2.63 -6.68
N GLN A 162 -27.33 -3.34 -6.18
CA GLN A 162 -28.66 -3.42 -6.80
C GLN A 162 -29.39 -2.06 -6.78
N THR A 163 -29.00 -1.13 -5.90
CA THR A 163 -29.55 0.23 -5.88
C THR A 163 -28.99 1.13 -6.97
N CYS A 164 -27.85 0.76 -7.57
CA CYS A 164 -27.15 1.56 -8.55
C CYS A 164 -27.10 0.89 -9.94
N VAL A 165 -27.07 -0.43 -9.99
CA VAL A 165 -26.85 -1.22 -11.20
C VAL A 165 -27.65 -2.53 -11.12
N GLU A 166 -28.64 -2.70 -11.99
CA GLU A 166 -29.47 -3.92 -12.03
C GLU A 166 -28.75 -5.11 -12.69
N ILE A 167 -27.91 -4.84 -13.69
CA ILE A 167 -27.27 -5.83 -14.55
C ILE A 167 -25.77 -5.56 -14.64
N CYS A 168 -24.95 -6.62 -14.53
CA CYS A 168 -23.50 -6.52 -14.65
C CYS A 168 -23.08 -5.94 -16.01
N PRO A 169 -22.36 -4.81 -16.06
CA PRO A 169 -21.90 -4.21 -17.31
C PRO A 169 -20.94 -5.08 -18.13
N SER A 170 -20.36 -6.12 -17.51
CA SER A 170 -19.39 -7.00 -18.16
C SER A 170 -19.99 -8.30 -18.71
N CYS A 171 -20.92 -8.95 -18.01
CA CYS A 171 -21.48 -10.25 -18.43
C CYS A 171 -22.99 -10.23 -18.68
N ASN A 172 -23.66 -9.09 -18.45
CA ASN A 172 -25.11 -8.92 -18.58
C ASN A 172 -25.98 -9.84 -17.70
N GLU A 173 -25.41 -10.47 -16.68
CA GLU A 173 -26.17 -11.21 -15.66
C GLU A 173 -26.67 -10.28 -14.56
N THR A 174 -27.72 -10.70 -13.85
CA THR A 174 -28.24 -9.99 -12.68
C THR A 174 -27.19 -9.93 -11.58
N ILE A 175 -27.05 -8.77 -10.94
CA ILE A 175 -26.12 -8.60 -9.82
C ILE A 175 -26.57 -9.46 -8.62
N PRO A 176 -25.70 -10.34 -8.07
CA PRO A 176 -26.02 -11.14 -6.90
C PRO A 176 -26.37 -10.28 -5.68
N PHE A 177 -27.32 -10.76 -4.86
CA PHE A 177 -27.68 -10.11 -3.61
C PHE A 177 -26.47 -9.99 -2.66
N GLY A 178 -26.34 -8.86 -1.99
CA GLY A 178 -25.20 -8.57 -1.10
C GLY A 178 -23.94 -8.11 -1.83
N THR A 179 -23.97 -7.98 -3.16
CA THR A 179 -22.91 -7.28 -3.89
C THR A 179 -22.95 -5.80 -3.52
N ILE A 180 -21.81 -5.21 -3.22
CA ILE A 180 -21.68 -3.78 -2.92
C ILE A 180 -21.05 -3.01 -4.07
N ILE A 181 -21.16 -1.69 -4.03
CA ILE A 181 -20.36 -0.75 -4.81
C ILE A 181 -19.58 0.13 -3.84
N LEU A 182 -18.28 0.25 -4.11
CA LEU A 182 -17.40 1.19 -3.42
C LEU A 182 -17.42 2.50 -4.21
N ILE A 183 -17.74 3.60 -3.54
CA ILE A 183 -17.91 4.92 -4.16
C ILE A 183 -16.73 5.79 -3.69
N THR A 184 -16.03 6.38 -4.65
CA THR A 184 -15.01 7.42 -4.45
C THR A 184 -15.53 8.76 -4.97
N GLU A 185 -14.72 9.82 -4.90
CA GLU A 185 -15.12 11.16 -5.34
C GLU A 185 -15.48 11.21 -6.84
N ASN A 186 -14.72 10.53 -7.71
CA ASN A 186 -14.94 10.59 -9.16
C ASN A 186 -15.23 9.22 -9.81
N TYR A 187 -15.09 8.13 -9.05
CA TYR A 187 -15.19 6.78 -9.58
C TYR A 187 -16.04 5.89 -8.68
N ARG A 188 -16.54 4.81 -9.30
CA ARG A 188 -17.23 3.73 -8.61
C ARG A 188 -16.56 2.43 -8.98
N LEU A 189 -16.40 1.55 -8.00
CA LEU A 189 -15.89 0.20 -8.18
C LEU A 189 -16.98 -0.81 -7.80
N LEU A 190 -17.35 -1.62 -8.78
CA LEU A 190 -18.23 -2.77 -8.64
C LEU A 190 -17.38 -4.06 -8.63
N PRO A 191 -17.25 -4.75 -7.49
CA PRO A 191 -16.72 -6.11 -7.42
C PRO A 191 -17.78 -7.10 -7.93
N ALA A 192 -17.80 -7.37 -9.24
CA ALA A 192 -18.86 -8.15 -9.88
C ALA A 192 -18.70 -9.67 -9.63
N GLN A 193 -19.34 -10.19 -8.58
CA GLN A 193 -19.25 -11.61 -8.18
C GLN A 193 -19.71 -12.58 -9.26
N CYS A 194 -20.66 -12.18 -10.10
CA CYS A 194 -21.18 -13.00 -11.20
C CYS A 194 -20.11 -13.37 -12.25
N CYS A 195 -19.06 -12.57 -12.42
CA CYS A 195 -18.01 -12.83 -13.42
C CYS A 195 -16.58 -12.66 -12.91
N GLY A 196 -16.40 -12.39 -11.61
CA GLY A 196 -15.09 -12.21 -10.98
C GLY A 196 -14.34 -10.94 -11.40
N ASN A 197 -15.03 -9.97 -12.03
CA ASN A 197 -14.41 -8.76 -12.54
C ASN A 197 -14.52 -7.58 -11.57
N MET A 198 -13.42 -6.82 -11.44
CA MET A 198 -13.41 -5.52 -10.75
C MET A 198 -13.72 -4.43 -11.76
N ILE A 199 -14.98 -3.98 -11.80
CA ILE A 199 -15.48 -3.06 -12.82
C ILE A 199 -15.43 -1.64 -12.27
N TRP A 200 -14.59 -0.80 -12.87
CA TRP A 200 -14.52 0.62 -12.57
C TRP A 200 -15.40 1.41 -13.54
N SER A 201 -16.18 2.34 -13.01
CA SER A 201 -16.90 3.35 -13.78
C SER A 201 -16.56 4.75 -13.28
N LYS A 202 -16.67 5.73 -14.17
CA LYS A 202 -16.56 7.14 -13.80
C LYS A 202 -17.97 7.66 -13.50
N GLU A 203 -18.11 8.50 -12.49
CA GLU A 203 -19.34 9.27 -12.33
C GLU A 203 -19.43 10.28 -13.49
N ASP A 204 -20.46 10.17 -14.32
CA ASP A 204 -20.75 11.19 -15.32
C ASP A 204 -21.32 12.42 -14.59
N ASP A 205 -20.83 13.61 -14.91
CA ASP A 205 -21.26 14.93 -14.36
C ASP A 205 -22.75 15.26 -14.63
N SER A 206 -23.59 14.29 -15.02
CA SER A 206 -24.89 14.51 -15.64
C SER A 206 -26.11 14.35 -14.72
N ILE A 207 -25.93 14.26 -13.40
CA ILE A 207 -27.05 14.34 -12.44
C ILE A 207 -26.90 15.57 -11.52
N ILE A 208 -26.67 16.73 -12.13
CA ILE A 208 -27.16 18.00 -11.61
C ILE A 208 -28.17 18.52 -12.64
N ASN A 209 -29.30 17.84 -12.76
CA ASN A 209 -30.51 18.40 -13.37
C ASN A 209 -31.70 17.58 -12.87
N GLU A 210 -32.73 18.30 -12.42
CA GLU A 210 -34.00 17.81 -11.88
C GLU A 210 -34.03 17.58 -10.35
N ASP A 211 -33.89 18.68 -9.59
CA ASP A 211 -34.78 18.99 -8.45
C ASP A 211 -34.82 20.51 -8.18
N MET A 212 -35.02 21.27 -9.26
CA MET A 212 -35.52 22.64 -9.23
C MET A 212 -36.68 22.73 -10.22
N ASN A 213 -37.81 22.13 -9.85
CA ASN A 213 -39.16 22.47 -10.31
C ASN A 213 -40.19 22.13 -9.22
#